data_AF-A0A967VJP2-F1
#
_entry.id   AF-A0A967VJP2-F1
#
_cell.length_a   1.000
_cell.length_b   1.000
_cell.length_c   1.000
_cell.angle_alpha   90.00
_cell.angle_beta   90.00
_cell.angle_gamma   90.00
#
_symmetry.space_group_name_H-M   'P 1'
#
loop_
_entity.id
_entity.type
_entity.pdbx_description
1 polymer ?
#
loop_
_entity_poly.entity_id
_entity_poly.type
_entity_poly.pdbx_seq_one_letter_code
_entity_poly.pdbx_strand_id
1 'polypeptide(L)' 'MEMHTDAVGRGDATLLIDDLIATGGTASAAIELIRGVGGRVDDACFVVDLPALGGADRLRAMGCSVFTLCAFDGS' A
#
# COMPACT_ATOMS: atom_id res chain seq x y z
N MET A 1 -4.24 2.46 -10.29
CA MET A 1 -2.83 2.79 -10.00
C MET A 1 -2.02 2.60 -11.26
N GLU A 2 -1.26 3.61 -11.62
CA GLU A 2 -0.40 3.60 -12.80
C GLU A 2 1.05 3.64 -12.30
N MET A 3 1.87 2.69 -12.74
CA MET A 3 3.26 2.56 -12.32
C MET A 3 4.08 2.24 -13.56
N HIS A 4 5.02 3.11 -13.91
CA HIS A 4 6.02 2.80 -14.92
C HIS A 4 7.06 1.86 -14.32
N THR A 5 7.28 0.70 -14.95
CA THR A 5 8.22 -0.34 -14.48
C THR A 5 9.67 0.11 -14.46
N ASP A 6 9.96 1.17 -15.18
CA ASP A 6 11.23 1.87 -15.35
C ASP A 6 11.43 2.98 -14.31
N ALA A 7 10.41 3.27 -13.49
CA ALA A 7 10.51 4.22 -12.38
C ALA A 7 11.15 3.63 -11.11
N VAL A 8 11.31 2.31 -11.02
CA VAL A 8 11.83 1.62 -9.83
C VAL A 8 12.99 0.69 -10.19
N GLY A 9 14.18 1.01 -9.70
CA GLY A 9 15.37 0.19 -9.79
C GLY A 9 15.50 -0.82 -8.64
N ARG A 10 16.43 -1.76 -8.79
CA ARG A 10 16.77 -2.69 -7.69
C ARG A 10 17.29 -1.92 -6.49
N GLY A 11 16.63 -2.10 -5.35
CA GLY A 11 16.99 -1.48 -4.08
C GLY A 11 16.36 -0.11 -3.82
N ASP A 12 15.60 0.44 -4.77
CA ASP A 12 14.91 1.71 -4.57
C ASP A 12 13.86 1.57 -3.48
N ALA A 13 13.85 2.54 -2.57
CA ALA A 13 12.83 2.68 -1.55
C ALA A 13 11.63 3.43 -2.14
N THR A 14 10.49 2.75 -2.24
CA THR A 14 9.24 3.28 -2.77
C THR A 14 8.21 3.40 -1.66
N LEU A 15 7.53 4.54 -1.60
CA LEU A 15 6.39 4.78 -0.73
C LEU A 15 5.11 4.64 -1.55
N LEU A 16 4.20 3.76 -1.13
CA LEU A 16 2.87 3.67 -1.73
C LEU A 16 1.97 4.77 -1.14
N ILE A 17 1.30 5.55 -1.99
CA ILE A 17 0.33 6.56 -1.56
C ILE A 17 -0.97 6.38 -2.35
N ASP A 18 -2.10 6.35 -1.67
CA ASP A 18 -3.43 6.34 -2.30
C ASP A 18 -4.46 7.16 -1.48
N ASP A 19 -5.64 7.36 -2.04
CA ASP A 19 -6.73 8.06 -1.34
C ASP A 19 -7.31 7.22 -0.19
N LEU A 20 -7.58 5.94 -0.40
CA LEU A 20 -8.34 5.12 0.54
C LEU A 20 -7.85 3.67 0.56
N ILE A 21 -7.78 3.10 1.76
CA ILE A 21 -7.56 1.67 1.97
C ILE A 21 -8.87 0.98 2.40
N ALA A 22 -9.40 0.14 1.51
CA ALA A 22 -10.58 -0.69 1.75
C ALA A 22 -10.17 -2.13 2.09
N THR A 23 -10.30 -3.08 1.15
CA THR A 23 -9.86 -4.48 1.32
C THR A 23 -8.35 -4.67 1.11
N GLY A 24 -7.67 -3.66 0.57
CA GLY A 24 -6.23 -3.68 0.30
C GLY A 24 -5.78 -4.49 -0.92
N GLY A 25 -6.70 -5.00 -1.74
CA GLY A 25 -6.37 -5.79 -2.93
C GLY A 25 -5.45 -5.06 -3.91
N THR A 26 -5.82 -3.84 -4.31
CA THR A 26 -5.04 -3.01 -5.25
C THR A 26 -3.66 -2.66 -4.68
N ALA A 27 -3.61 -2.21 -3.43
CA ALA A 27 -2.36 -1.85 -2.77
C ALA A 27 -1.41 -3.06 -2.62
N SER A 28 -1.95 -4.23 -2.27
CA SER A 28 -1.15 -5.46 -2.16
C SER A 28 -0.54 -5.86 -3.49
N ALA A 29 -1.33 -5.84 -4.57
CA ALA A 29 -0.84 -6.16 -5.91
C ALA A 29 0.24 -5.17 -6.36
N ALA A 30 0.11 -3.88 -6.04
CA ALA A 30 1.13 -2.88 -6.33
C ALA A 30 2.44 -3.15 -5.57
N ILE A 31 2.36 -3.50 -4.28
CA ILE A 31 3.53 -3.85 -3.45
C ILE A 31 4.23 -5.09 -4.02
N GLU A 32 3.47 -6.13 -4.38
CA GLU A 32 4.02 -7.35 -4.97
C GLU A 32 4.71 -7.07 -6.31
N LEU A 33 4.12 -6.22 -7.15
CA LEU A 33 4.70 -5.85 -8.44
C LEU A 33 6.03 -5.09 -8.26
N ILE A 34 6.08 -4.10 -7.35
CA ILE A 34 7.32 -3.35 -7.04
C ILE A 34 8.41 -4.30 -6.52
N ARG A 35 8.06 -5.17 -5.58
CA ARG A 35 9.01 -6.14 -5.01
C ARG A 35 9.48 -7.14 -6.07
N GLY A 36 8.60 -7.52 -7.00
CA GLY A 36 8.91 -8.41 -8.11
C GLY A 36 9.96 -7.84 -9.08
N VAL A 37 10.02 -6.52 -9.25
CA VAL A 37 11.06 -5.84 -10.04
C VAL A 37 12.31 -5.45 -9.22
N GLY A 38 12.34 -5.83 -7.94
CA GLY A 38 13.47 -5.63 -7.04
C GLY A 38 13.45 -4.31 -6.26
N GLY A 39 12.36 -3.56 -6.31
CA GLY A 39 12.12 -2.41 -5.44
C GLY A 39 11.73 -2.83 -4.02
N ARG A 40 11.72 -1.86 -3.11
CA ARG A 40 11.27 -2.04 -1.72
C ARG A 40 10.07 -1.16 -1.45
N VAL A 41 9.06 -1.73 -0.79
CA VAL A 41 7.92 -0.96 -0.24
C VAL A 41 7.80 -1.35 1.21
N ASP A 42 8.31 -0.47 2.08
CA ASP A 42 8.33 -0.68 3.52
C ASP A 42 7.17 0.07 4.21
N ASP A 43 6.62 1.10 3.54
CA ASP A 43 5.56 1.96 4.06
C ASP A 43 4.49 2.22 3.00
N ALA A 44 3.25 2.37 3.45
CA ALA A 44 2.10 2.80 2.65
C ALA A 44 1.29 3.86 3.41
N CYS A 45 0.88 4.90 2.69
CA CYS A 45 0.11 6.02 3.22
C CYS A 45 -1.24 6.12 2.50
N PHE A 46 -2.30 6.33 3.29
CA PHE A 46 -3.65 6.54 2.77
C PHE A 46 -4.26 7.79 3.40
N VAL A 47 -5.14 8.49 2.69
CA VAL A 47 -5.94 9.55 3.33
C VAL A 47 -6.97 8.91 4.26
N VAL A 48 -7.66 7.88 3.78
CA VAL A 48 -8.79 7.25 4.48
C VAL A 48 -8.56 5.76 4.73
N ASP A 49 -8.78 5.31 5.96
CA ASP A 49 -8.91 3.89 6.32
C ASP A 49 -10.38 3.49 6.46
N LEU A 50 -10.75 2.30 5.96
CA LEU A 50 -12.00 1.61 6.27
C LEU A 50 -11.68 0.35 7.10
N PRO A 51 -11.51 0.46 8.43
CA PRO A 51 -10.95 -0.63 9.25
C PRO A 51 -11.77 -1.94 9.17
N ALA A 52 -13.09 -1.82 9.01
CA ALA A 52 -13.99 -2.96 8.87
C ALA A 52 -13.68 -3.86 7.67
N LEU A 53 -12.96 -3.35 6.66
CA LEU A 53 -12.57 -4.09 5.45
C LEU A 53 -11.17 -4.72 5.55
N GLY A 54 -10.40 -4.42 6.59
CA GLY A 54 -9.16 -5.11 6.93
C GLY A 54 -7.98 -4.87 5.97
N GLY A 55 -8.04 -3.88 5.08
CA GLY A 55 -6.98 -3.64 4.10
C GLY A 55 -5.67 -3.19 4.72
N ALA A 56 -5.70 -2.34 5.76
CA ALA A 56 -4.48 -1.92 6.46
C ALA A 56 -3.77 -3.10 7.13
N ASP A 57 -4.51 -4.00 7.77
CA ASP A 57 -3.94 -5.18 8.42
C ASP A 57 -3.36 -6.18 7.41
N ARG A 58 -3.99 -6.29 6.23
CA ARG A 58 -3.44 -7.07 5.12
C ARG A 58 -2.05 -6.56 4.72
N LEU A 59 -1.85 -5.24 4.58
CA LEU A 59 -0.54 -4.68 4.23
C LEU A 59 0.48 -4.84 5.36
N ARG A 60 0.07 -4.67 6.61
CA ARG A 60 0.93 -4.94 7.79
C ARG A 60 1.40 -6.38 7.82
N ALA A 61 0.54 -7.35 7.50
CA ALA A 61 0.90 -8.76 7.39
C ALA A 61 1.90 -9.04 6.26
N MET A 62 1.97 -8.17 5.24
CA MET A 62 2.98 -8.21 4.17
C MET A 62 4.30 -7.52 4.55
N GLY A 63 4.44 -7.08 5.81
CA GLY A 63 5.62 -6.34 6.29
C GLY A 63 5.68 -4.91 5.74
N CYS A 64 4.52 -4.30 5.45
CA CYS A 64 4.42 -2.90 5.06
C CYS A 64 3.70 -2.11 6.16
N SER A 65 4.37 -1.11 6.73
CA SER A 65 3.75 -0.22 7.70
C SER A 65 2.66 0.62 7.02
N VAL A 66 1.57 0.90 7.73
CA VAL A 66 0.45 1.67 7.18
C VAL A 66 0.19 2.90 8.03
N PHE A 67 0.21 4.07 7.39
CA PHE A 67 -0.19 5.35 7.95
C PHE A 67 -1.47 5.85 7.28
N THR A 68 -2.43 6.33 8.07
CA THR A 68 -3.70 6.90 7.57
C THR A 68 -3.95 8.26 8.23
N LEU A 69 -4.58 9.19 7.50
CA LEU A 69 -4.94 10.50 8.05
C LEU A 69 -6.24 10.46 8.86
N CYS A 70 -7.22 9.69 8.41
CA CYS A 70 -8.47 9.45 9.14
C CYS A 70 -8.99 8.03 8.90
N ALA A 71 -9.85 7.55 9.80
CA ALA A 71 -10.52 6.26 9.70
C ALA A 71 -12.03 6.47 9.77
N PHE A 72 -12.79 5.68 9.00
CA PHE A 72 -14.25 5.66 9.04
C PHE A 72 -14.76 4.24 9.24
N ASP A 73 -15.62 4.08 10.25
CA ASP A 73 -16.08 2.75 10.68
C ASP A 73 -17.24 2.20 9.85
N GLY A 74 -17.78 2.99 8.91
CA GLY A 74 -18.94 2.61 8.08
C GLY A 74 -20.18 2.37 8.96
N SER A 75 -21.00 3.40 9.14
CA SER A 75 -22.26 3.32 9.91
C SER A 75 -23.22 2.26 9.39
#